data_AF-A0A9E1UC51-F1
#
_entry.id   AF-A0A9E1UC51-F1
#
_cell.length_a   1.000
_cell.length_b   1.000
_cell.length_c   1.000
_cell.angle_alpha   90.00
_cell.angle_beta   90.00
_cell.angle_gamma   90.00
#
_symmetry.space_group_name_H-M   'P 1'
#
loop_
_entity.id
_entity.type
_entity.pdbx_description
1 polymer ?
#
loop_
_entity_poly.entity_id
_entity_poly.type
_entity_poly.pdbx_seq_one_letter_code
_entity_poly.pdbx_strand_id
1 'polypeptide(L)'
;MSKTKTLIRSIYLYLAVFVGLMMFAIPAGQLLKLGMQTWFFPLALEQEYRYDEAYPTKPYINRITEDADLATIKLTEEEVEILANWQTDYKKWQEDQDSIDWRKARVQNKVADNLSILIIGLIVFLSHGYVLRRDKKKDN
;
A
#
# COMPACT_ATOMS: atom_id res chain seq x y z
N MET A 1 31.48 -22.16 -32.32
CA MET A 1 31.41 -21.06 -31.31
C MET A 1 32.26 -21.49 -30.12
N SER A 2 33.09 -20.62 -29.52
CA SER A 2 33.91 -21.05 -28.37
C SER A 2 33.01 -21.39 -27.18
N LYS A 3 33.39 -22.39 -26.37
CA LYS A 3 32.64 -22.81 -25.18
C LYS A 3 32.29 -21.61 -24.27
N THR A 4 33.21 -20.66 -24.14
CA THR A 4 33.04 -19.41 -23.40
C THR A 4 31.92 -18.53 -23.98
N LYS A 5 31.85 -18.36 -25.31
CA LYS A 5 30.76 -17.58 -25.93
C LYS A 5 29.40 -18.25 -25.74
N THR A 6 29.34 -19.57 -25.78
CA THR A 6 28.09 -20.31 -25.51
C THR A 6 27.65 -20.13 -24.06
N LEU A 7 28.57 -20.24 -23.10
CA LEU A 7 28.28 -20.04 -21.68
C LEU A 7 27.77 -18.62 -21.38
N ILE A 8 28.46 -17.59 -21.88
CA ILE A 8 28.06 -16.18 -21.70
C ILE A 8 26.66 -15.94 -22.27
N ARG A 9 26.38 -16.46 -23.47
CA ARG A 9 25.05 -16.35 -24.09
C ARG A 9 23.98 -17.03 -23.22
N SER A 10 24.24 -18.21 -22.69
CA SER A 10 23.30 -18.91 -21.82
C SER A 10 23.02 -18.13 -20.53
N ILE A 11 24.05 -17.64 -19.86
CA ILE A 11 23.90 -16.81 -18.64
C ILE A 11 23.06 -15.57 -18.95
N TYR A 12 23.36 -14.86 -20.03
CA TYR A 12 22.59 -13.69 -20.47
C TYR A 12 21.11 -14.02 -20.69
N LEU A 13 20.82 -15.12 -21.40
CA LEU A 13 19.44 -15.53 -21.67
C LEU A 13 18.68 -15.90 -20.39
N TYR A 14 19.31 -16.63 -19.46
CA TYR A 14 18.70 -16.94 -18.17
C TYR A 14 18.44 -15.69 -17.34
N LEU A 15 19.39 -14.74 -17.34
CA LEU A 15 19.22 -13.47 -16.64
C LEU A 15 18.07 -12.66 -17.25
N ALA A 16 17.99 -12.57 -18.58
CA ALA A 16 16.93 -11.86 -19.28
C ALA A 16 15.54 -12.45 -18.99
N VAL A 17 15.43 -13.79 -19.01
CA VAL A 17 14.18 -14.48 -18.63
C VAL A 17 13.84 -14.25 -17.16
N PHE A 18 14.81 -14.29 -16.27
CA PHE A 18 14.60 -14.03 -14.84
C PHE A 18 14.09 -12.60 -14.60
N VAL A 19 14.72 -11.60 -15.21
CA VAL A 19 14.27 -10.21 -15.13
C VAL A 19 12.86 -10.07 -15.70
N GLY A 20 12.60 -10.67 -16.87
CA GLY A 20 11.26 -10.69 -17.46
C GLY A 20 10.22 -11.33 -16.53
N LEU A 21 10.55 -12.46 -15.90
CA LEU A 21 9.67 -13.12 -14.94
C LEU A 21 9.35 -12.22 -13.75
N MET A 22 10.34 -11.50 -13.21
CA MET A 22 10.13 -10.54 -12.11
C MET A 22 9.23 -9.38 -12.54
N MET A 23 9.39 -8.88 -13.78
CA MET A 23 8.52 -7.84 -14.35
C MET A 23 7.06 -8.28 -14.48
N PHE A 24 6.77 -9.58 -14.55
CA PHE A 24 5.40 -10.11 -14.53
C PHE A 24 4.91 -10.48 -13.13
N ALA A 25 5.75 -11.13 -12.33
CA ALA A 25 5.39 -11.63 -11.01
C ALA A 25 5.06 -10.50 -10.03
N ILE A 26 5.81 -9.40 -10.06
CA ILE A 26 5.59 -8.26 -9.16
C ILE A 26 4.24 -7.59 -9.43
N PRO A 27 3.91 -7.14 -10.67
CA PRO A 27 2.60 -6.57 -10.94
C PRO A 27 1.44 -7.56 -10.74
N ALA A 28 1.64 -8.85 -11.04
CA ALA A 28 0.62 -9.87 -10.78
C ALA A 28 0.30 -9.97 -9.28
N GLY A 29 1.33 -9.92 -8.41
CA GLY A 29 1.14 -9.88 -6.97
C GLY A 29 0.40 -8.62 -6.51
N GLN A 30 0.69 -7.47 -7.10
CA GLN A 30 -0.01 -6.21 -6.79
C GLN A 30 -1.48 -6.25 -7.21
N LEU A 31 -1.79 -6.79 -8.39
CA LEU A 31 -3.16 -6.96 -8.85
C LEU A 31 -3.95 -7.94 -7.97
N LEU A 32 -3.30 -9.02 -7.54
CA LEU A 32 -3.90 -9.97 -6.62
C LEU A 32 -4.19 -9.32 -5.26
N LYS A 33 -3.25 -8.51 -4.74
CA LYS A 33 -3.44 -7.71 -3.52
C LYS A 33 -4.63 -6.77 -3.66
N LEU A 34 -4.71 -6.03 -4.76
CA LEU A 34 -5.82 -5.11 -5.02
C LEU A 34 -7.16 -5.86 -5.04
N GLY A 35 -7.23 -7.01 -5.72
CA GLY A 35 -8.42 -7.84 -5.74
C GLY A 35 -8.80 -8.35 -4.34
N MET A 36 -7.81 -8.78 -3.56
CA MET A 36 -8.00 -9.18 -2.17
C MET A 36 -8.55 -8.04 -1.31
N GLN A 37 -7.95 -6.85 -1.38
CA GLN A 37 -8.41 -5.66 -0.66
C GLN A 37 -9.81 -5.23 -1.10
N THR A 38 -10.14 -5.36 -2.38
CA THR A 38 -11.43 -4.92 -2.92
C THR A 38 -12.58 -5.85 -2.52
N TRP A 39 -12.38 -7.17 -2.60
CA TRP A 39 -13.49 -8.14 -2.45
C TRP A 39 -13.50 -8.87 -1.10
N PHE A 40 -12.35 -9.13 -0.50
CA PHE A 40 -12.25 -9.94 0.72
C PHE A 40 -11.87 -9.12 1.95
N PHE A 41 -11.14 -8.02 1.77
CA PHE A 41 -10.56 -7.20 2.83
C PHE A 41 -10.80 -5.70 2.62
N PRO A 42 -12.06 -5.23 2.52
CA PRO A 42 -12.37 -3.83 2.19
C PRO A 42 -11.78 -2.82 3.18
N LEU A 43 -11.62 -3.17 4.46
CA LEU A 43 -11.00 -2.28 5.45
C LEU A 43 -9.50 -2.06 5.16
N ALA A 44 -8.82 -3.01 4.52
CA ALA A 44 -7.44 -2.83 4.09
C ALA A 44 -7.30 -1.75 3.01
N LEU A 45 -8.34 -1.57 2.21
CA LEU A 45 -8.44 -0.51 1.20
C LEU A 45 -8.69 0.83 1.89
N GLU A 46 -9.61 0.89 2.85
CA GLU A 46 -9.88 2.10 3.64
C GLU A 46 -8.62 2.62 4.34
N GLN A 47 -7.75 1.74 4.85
CA GLN A 47 -6.48 2.17 5.43
C GLN A 47 -5.60 2.91 4.42
N GLU A 48 -5.57 2.46 3.17
CA GLU A 48 -4.68 3.00 2.14
C GLU A 48 -5.18 4.36 1.61
N TYR A 49 -6.52 4.57 1.58
CA TYR A 49 -7.11 5.82 1.08
C TYR A 49 -7.47 6.83 2.18
N ARG A 50 -7.85 6.38 3.38
CA ARG A 50 -8.34 7.24 4.47
C ARG A 50 -7.29 7.57 5.52
N TYR A 51 -6.15 6.88 5.54
CA TYR A 51 -5.01 7.35 6.34
C TYR A 51 -4.48 8.69 5.83
N ASP A 52 -4.66 8.96 4.53
CA ASP A 52 -4.31 10.22 3.87
C ASP A 52 -5.51 11.19 3.77
N GLU A 53 -6.69 10.85 4.33
CA GLU A 53 -7.76 11.85 4.54
C GLU A 53 -7.23 12.86 5.57
N ALA A 54 -6.65 13.92 5.03
CA ALA A 54 -5.96 14.95 5.78
C ALA A 54 -6.84 15.43 6.94
N TYR A 55 -6.28 15.37 8.14
CA TYR A 55 -6.83 16.07 9.30
C TYR A 55 -7.25 17.48 8.87
N PRO A 56 -8.43 17.98 9.27
CA PRO A 56 -8.86 19.31 8.89
C PRO A 56 -7.78 20.30 9.27
N THR A 57 -7.26 21.02 8.27
CA THR A 57 -6.15 21.95 8.44
C THR A 57 -6.52 22.96 9.52
N LYS A 58 -5.67 23.07 10.54
CA LYS A 58 -5.90 24.03 11.63
C LYS A 58 -5.99 25.43 11.03
N PRO A 59 -7.03 26.21 11.36
CA PRO A 59 -7.17 27.56 10.85
C PRO A 59 -6.01 28.41 11.37
N TYR A 60 -5.45 29.24 10.48
CA TYR A 60 -4.33 30.09 10.81
C TYR A 60 -4.84 31.47 11.24
N ILE A 61 -4.69 31.79 12.53
CA ILE A 61 -5.02 33.11 13.07
C ILE A 61 -3.71 33.90 13.15
N ASN A 62 -3.50 34.78 12.16
CA ASN A 62 -2.26 35.54 11.94
C ASN A 62 -1.78 36.37 13.16
N ARG A 63 -2.65 36.59 14.16
CA ARG A 63 -2.38 37.43 15.34
C ARG A 63 -1.83 36.65 16.54
N ILE A 64 -1.81 35.32 16.48
CA ILE A 64 -1.28 34.48 17.55
C ILE A 64 0.19 34.18 17.24
N THR A 65 1.10 34.97 17.83
CA THR A 65 2.55 34.73 17.81
C THR A 65 3.00 33.94 19.06
N GLU A 66 4.23 33.43 19.09
CA GLU A 66 4.76 32.68 20.25
C GLU A 66 4.70 33.48 21.56
N ASP A 67 4.80 34.81 21.49
CA ASP A 67 4.83 35.72 22.64
C ASP A 67 3.43 36.26 23.02
N ALA A 68 2.38 35.83 22.32
CA ALA A 68 1.05 36.40 22.50
C ALA A 68 0.39 35.90 23.79
N ASP A 69 -0.07 36.83 24.63
CA ASP A 69 -0.90 36.49 25.80
C ASP A 69 -2.31 36.11 25.36
N LEU A 70 -2.53 34.80 25.22
CA LEU A 70 -3.80 34.20 24.80
C LEU A 70 -5.00 34.64 25.64
N ALA A 71 -4.79 35.04 26.90
CA ALA A 71 -5.88 35.48 27.77
C ALA A 71 -6.43 36.87 27.38
N THR A 72 -5.67 37.65 26.61
CA THR A 72 -6.04 39.02 26.21
C THR A 72 -6.52 39.14 24.77
N ILE A 73 -6.35 38.09 23.96
CA ILE A 73 -6.76 38.08 22.55
C ILE A 73 -8.27 37.96 22.46
N LYS A 74 -8.92 39.00 21.94
CA LYS A 74 -10.31 38.94 21.50
C LYS A 74 -10.35 38.62 20.01
N LEU A 75 -11.03 37.52 19.70
CA LEU A 75 -11.27 37.09 18.33
C LEU A 75 -12.20 38.07 17.61
N THR A 76 -11.94 38.31 16.33
CA THR A 76 -12.89 38.98 15.45
C THR A 76 -14.06 38.05 15.13
N GLU A 77 -15.19 38.61 14.65
CA GLU A 77 -16.34 37.81 14.23
C GLU A 77 -15.96 36.81 13.13
N GLU A 78 -15.11 37.22 12.19
CA GLU A 78 -14.57 36.35 11.13
C GLU A 78 -13.71 35.20 11.69
N GLU A 79 -12.84 35.48 12.65
CA GLU A 79 -12.01 34.46 13.31
C GLU A 79 -12.87 33.45 14.09
N VAL A 80 -13.95 33.92 14.73
CA VAL A 80 -14.93 33.05 15.41
C VAL A 80 -15.65 32.15 14.42
N GLU A 81 -16.08 32.68 13.28
CA GLU A 81 -16.74 31.90 12.23
C GLU A 81 -15.82 30.83 11.65
N ILE A 82 -14.55 31.17 11.35
CA ILE A 82 -13.55 30.22 10.85
C ILE A 82 -13.32 29.10 11.87
N LEU A 83 -13.19 29.41 13.15
CA LEU A 83 -13.02 28.41 14.21
C LEU A 83 -14.26 27.53 14.38
N ALA A 84 -15.47 28.09 14.29
CA ALA A 84 -16.72 27.33 14.38
C ALA A 84 -16.85 26.34 13.21
N ASN A 85 -16.49 26.77 12.00
CA ASN A 85 -16.46 25.91 10.82
C ASN A 85 -15.42 24.79 10.98
N TRP A 86 -14.19 25.12 11.38
CA TRP A 86 -13.15 24.13 11.64
C TRP A 86 -13.55 23.13 12.73
N GLN A 87 -14.18 23.59 13.82
CA GLN A 87 -14.64 22.70 14.89
C GLN A 87 -15.70 21.72 14.39
N THR A 88 -16.59 22.17 13.50
CA THR A 88 -17.59 21.33 12.87
C THR A 88 -16.94 20.26 11.98
N ASP A 89 -15.99 20.66 11.14
CA ASP A 89 -15.28 19.75 10.25
C ASP A 89 -14.40 18.76 11.03
N TYR A 90 -13.77 19.23 12.11
CA TYR A 90 -12.98 18.39 13.00
C TYR A 90 -13.84 17.34 13.70
N LYS A 91 -15.03 17.70 14.16
CA LYS A 91 -15.95 16.76 14.79
C LYS A 91 -16.42 15.69 13.79
N LYS A 92 -16.76 16.08 12.56
CA LYS A 92 -17.12 15.12 11.50
C LYS A 92 -15.96 14.18 11.18
N TRP A 93 -14.76 14.72 11.00
CA TRP A 93 -13.56 13.90 10.79
C TRP A 93 -13.34 12.93 11.95
N GLN A 94 -13.50 13.38 13.20
CA GLN A 94 -13.34 12.51 14.37
C GLN A 94 -14.36 11.37 14.39
N GLU A 95 -15.64 11.67 14.14
CA GLU A 95 -16.71 10.66 14.06
C GLU A 95 -16.44 9.65 12.93
N ASP A 96 -15.99 10.13 11.78
CA ASP A 96 -15.62 9.29 10.64
C ASP A 96 -14.42 8.38 10.96
N GLN A 97 -13.41 8.88 11.67
CA GLN A 97 -12.21 8.12 12.05
C GLN A 97 -12.49 7.10 13.15
N ASP A 98 -13.36 7.45 14.11
CA ASP A 98 -13.78 6.56 15.21
C ASP A 98 -14.62 5.38 14.71
N SER A 99 -15.27 5.54 13.55
CA SER A 99 -16.02 4.45 12.90
C SER A 99 -15.14 3.33 12.32
N ILE A 100 -13.84 3.58 12.16
CA ILE A 100 -12.90 2.65 11.53
C ILE A 100 -12.07 1.91 12.58
N ASP A 101 -12.10 0.57 12.52
CA ASP A 101 -11.14 -0.26 13.27
C ASP A 101 -9.78 -0.27 12.56
N TRP A 102 -8.94 0.72 12.84
CA TRP A 102 -7.59 0.87 12.28
C TRP A 102 -6.68 -0.31 12.54
N ARG A 103 -6.88 -1.02 13.67
CA ARG A 103 -6.10 -2.22 14.00
C ARG A 103 -6.47 -3.34 13.04
N LYS A 104 -7.76 -3.58 12.84
CA LYS A 104 -8.27 -4.59 11.91
C LYS A 104 -7.89 -4.24 10.47
N ALA A 105 -8.02 -2.98 10.07
CA ALA A 105 -7.60 -2.49 8.75
C ALA A 105 -6.12 -2.83 8.46
N ARG A 106 -5.23 -2.54 9.42
CA ARG A 106 -3.80 -2.88 9.34
C ARG A 106 -3.52 -4.37 9.26
N VAL A 107 -4.26 -5.18 10.02
CA VAL A 107 -4.12 -6.64 9.95
C VAL A 107 -4.57 -7.15 8.59
N GLN A 108 -5.71 -6.68 8.08
CA GLN A 108 -6.23 -7.07 6.77
C GLN A 108 -5.26 -6.70 5.65
N ASN A 109 -4.65 -5.51 5.68
CA ASN A 109 -3.66 -5.08 4.70
C ASN A 109 -2.44 -6.01 4.68
N LYS A 110 -1.91 -6.36 5.87
CA LYS A 110 -0.81 -7.33 6.00
C LYS A 110 -1.18 -8.72 5.49
N VAL A 111 -2.41 -9.16 5.72
CA VAL A 111 -2.89 -10.46 5.21
C VAL A 111 -2.99 -10.43 3.69
N ALA A 112 -3.52 -9.35 3.12
CA ALA A 112 -3.60 -9.18 1.67
C ALA A 112 -2.22 -9.19 1.01
N ASP A 113 -1.25 -8.47 1.58
CA ASP A 113 0.14 -8.45 1.10
C ASP A 113 0.77 -9.86 1.13
N ASN A 114 0.76 -10.48 2.30
CA ASN A 114 1.43 -11.76 2.49
C ASN A 114 0.81 -12.88 1.67
N LEU A 115 -0.53 -12.92 1.59
CA LEU A 115 -1.21 -13.96 0.83
C LEU A 115 -1.01 -13.79 -0.68
N SER A 116 -0.97 -12.54 -1.16
CA SER A 116 -0.70 -12.28 -2.58
C SER A 116 0.69 -12.77 -2.98
N ILE A 117 1.72 -12.46 -2.18
CA ILE A 117 3.08 -12.95 -2.41
C ILE A 117 3.13 -14.49 -2.33
N LEU A 118 2.46 -15.09 -1.33
CA LEU A 118 2.43 -16.53 -1.15
C LEU A 118 1.80 -17.23 -2.37
N ILE A 119 0.68 -16.72 -2.87
CA ILE A 119 -0.01 -17.30 -4.04
C ILE A 119 0.88 -17.23 -5.28
N ILE A 120 1.47 -16.07 -5.57
CA ILE A 120 2.37 -15.93 -6.73
C ILE A 120 3.61 -16.80 -6.58
N GLY A 121 4.22 -16.81 -5.39
CA GLY A 121 5.36 -17.66 -5.07
C GLY A 121 5.05 -19.15 -5.24
N LEU A 122 3.86 -19.58 -4.81
CA LEU A 122 3.38 -20.94 -4.99
C LEU A 122 3.20 -21.30 -6.47
N ILE A 123 2.60 -20.40 -7.27
CA ILE A 123 2.46 -20.61 -8.72
C ILE A 123 3.83 -20.79 -9.38
N VAL A 124 4.80 -19.93 -9.07
CA VAL A 124 6.16 -20.02 -9.59
C VAL A 124 6.83 -21.33 -9.15
N PHE A 125 6.73 -21.67 -7.87
CA PHE A 125 7.31 -22.89 -7.31
C PHE A 125 6.75 -24.16 -7.96
N LEU A 126 5.42 -24.26 -8.07
CA LEU A 126 4.76 -25.40 -8.69
C LEU A 126 5.08 -25.51 -10.18
N SER A 127 5.16 -24.38 -10.89
CA SER A 127 5.53 -24.35 -12.30
C SER A 127 6.94 -24.92 -12.53
N HIS A 128 7.90 -24.52 -11.70
CA HIS A 128 9.27 -25.05 -11.78
C HIS A 128 9.33 -26.53 -11.37
N GLY A 129 8.64 -26.91 -10.30
CA GLY A 129 8.57 -28.30 -9.86
C GLY A 129 7.97 -29.23 -10.91
N TYR A 130 6.98 -28.75 -11.67
CA TYR A 130 6.38 -29.49 -12.77
C TYR A 130 7.37 -29.70 -13.93
N VAL A 131 8.10 -28.67 -14.35
CA VAL A 131 9.13 -28.78 -15.40
C VAL A 131 10.20 -29.81 -14.99
N LEU A 132 10.70 -29.70 -13.76
CA LEU A 132 11.74 -30.60 -13.25
C LEU A 132 11.30 -32.08 -13.25
N ARG A 133 10.03 -32.33 -12.92
CA ARG A 133 9.45 -33.69 -12.96
C ARG A 133 9.32 -34.21 -14.39
N ARG A 134 8.99 -33.34 -15.37
CA ARG A 134 8.88 -33.74 -16.77
C ARG A 134 10.23 -34.09 -17.38
N ASP A 135 11.27 -33.33 -17.04
CA ASP A 135 12.62 -33.58 -17.57
C ASP A 135 13.16 -34.91 -17.02
N LYS A 136 13.02 -35.17 -15.71
CA LYS A 136 13.40 -36.46 -15.11
C LYS A 136 12.66 -37.67 -15.70
N LYS A 137 11.45 -37.49 -16.24
CA LYS A 137 10.67 -38.56 -16.87
C LYS A 137 11.05 -38.79 -18.34
N LYS A 138 11.73 -37.85 -18.98
CA LYS A 138 12.26 -38.02 -20.34
C LYS A 138 13.63 -38.71 -20.35
N ASP A 139 14.38 -38.58 -19.25
CA ASP A 139 15.71 -39.16 -19.09
C ASP A 139 15.70 -40.61 -18.54
N ASN A 140 14.54 -41.12 -18.13
CA ASN A 140 14.29 -42.52 -17.71
C ASN A 140 13.40 -43.23 -18.74
#